data_AF-A0A6C0IHF4-F1
#
_entry.id   AF-A0A6C0IHF4-F1
#
_cell.length_a   1.000
_cell.length_b   1.000
_cell.length_c   1.000
_cell.angle_alpha   90.00
_cell.angle_beta   90.00
_cell.angle_gamma   90.00
#
_symmetry.space_group_name_H-M   'P 1'
#
loop_
_entity.id
_entity.type
_entity.pdbx_description
1 polymer ?
#
loop_
_entity_poly.entity_id
_entity_poly.type
_entity_poly.pdbx_seq_one_letter_code
_entity_poly.pdbx_strand_id
1 'polypeptide(L)'
;MANIFTLENLDDFSEKLNIDELYEKKRQYDLKQLELFNKILNRIHVKIKTTSRQKIDGQFCWFLVPEVIIGVPKYDQGACIAYLLDKLKENGFNIRYVHPNTLFISWMHWVPSYVRTELKKKTGIVVNEYGQKIDENSNDTKQITDSGNPNEAMFNLKPSTNQSVSKKDNKNYTPIKSYKPSGNLVYNDDLLNKIEDKFG
;
A
#
# COMPACT_ATOMS: atom_id res chain seq x y z
N MET A 1 -44.31 -26.24 0.13
CA MET A 1 -45.67 -26.50 -0.36
C MET A 1 -45.54 -26.90 -1.82
N ALA A 2 -45.81 -28.16 -2.16
CA ALA A 2 -45.77 -28.61 -3.54
C ALA A 2 -47.11 -28.23 -4.20
N ASN A 3 -47.05 -27.49 -5.29
CA ASN A 3 -48.23 -27.11 -6.08
C ASN A 3 -48.35 -28.07 -7.26
N ILE A 4 -49.58 -28.34 -7.71
CA ILE A 4 -49.83 -29.30 -8.80
C ILE A 4 -49.09 -28.96 -10.11
N PHE A 5 -48.83 -27.67 -10.35
CA PHE A 5 -48.04 -27.17 -11.48
C PHE A 5 -46.51 -27.39 -11.36
N THR A 6 -46.01 -27.76 -10.18
CA THR A 6 -44.58 -28.05 -9.95
C THR A 6 -44.24 -29.53 -10.11
N LEU A 7 -45.24 -30.40 -10.27
CA LEU A 7 -45.08 -31.86 -10.37
C LEU A 7 -44.92 -32.35 -11.83
N GLU A 8 -45.34 -31.55 -12.82
CA GLU A 8 -45.29 -31.94 -14.24
C GLU A 8 -43.91 -31.73 -14.90
N ASN A 9 -42.98 -31.03 -14.25
CA ASN A 9 -41.67 -30.74 -14.83
C ASN A 9 -40.62 -31.81 -14.47
N LEU A 10 -40.83 -33.05 -14.94
CA LEU A 10 -39.90 -34.17 -14.74
C LEU A 10 -38.87 -34.31 -15.87
N ASP A 11 -39.06 -33.61 -16.99
CA ASP A 11 -38.19 -33.70 -18.17
C ASP A 11 -36.79 -33.10 -17.95
N ASP A 12 -36.61 -32.26 -16.92
CA ASP A 12 -35.34 -31.61 -16.55
C ASP A 12 -34.75 -32.18 -15.23
N PHE A 13 -35.20 -33.36 -14.82
CA PHE A 13 -34.73 -34.01 -13.60
C PHE A 13 -33.36 -34.67 -13.79
N SER A 14 -32.31 -34.01 -13.32
CA SER A 14 -31.01 -34.64 -13.08
C SER A 14 -30.95 -35.19 -11.65
N GLU A 15 -30.59 -36.47 -11.48
CA GLU A 15 -30.39 -37.09 -10.17
C GLU A 15 -29.27 -36.40 -9.35
N LYS A 16 -28.32 -35.77 -10.04
CA LYS A 16 -27.25 -34.97 -9.43
C LYS A 16 -27.45 -33.50 -9.76
N LEU A 17 -27.79 -32.73 -8.73
CA LEU A 17 -27.84 -31.26 -8.80
C LEU A 17 -26.43 -30.68 -8.72
N ASN A 18 -26.09 -29.77 -9.64
CA ASN A 18 -24.85 -29.00 -9.53
C ASN A 18 -25.02 -27.93 -8.44
N ILE A 19 -24.26 -28.05 -7.37
CA ILE A 19 -24.31 -27.13 -6.22
C ILE A 19 -23.90 -25.71 -6.65
N ASP A 20 -23.04 -25.56 -7.66
CA ASP A 20 -22.57 -24.26 -8.13
C ASP A 20 -23.67 -23.44 -8.82
N GLU A 21 -24.62 -24.10 -9.49
CA GLU A 21 -25.75 -23.42 -10.14
C GLU A 21 -26.64 -22.70 -9.13
N LEU A 22 -26.68 -23.16 -7.88
CA LEU A 22 -27.41 -22.51 -6.80
C LEU A 22 -26.82 -21.13 -6.45
N TYR A 23 -25.55 -20.89 -6.77
CA TYR A 23 -24.87 -19.61 -6.53
C TYR A 23 -24.90 -18.66 -7.72
N GLU A 24 -25.43 -19.08 -8.86
CA GLU A 24 -25.40 -18.27 -10.10
C GLU A 24 -26.10 -16.92 -9.92
N LYS A 25 -27.24 -16.90 -9.21
CA LYS A 25 -27.97 -15.67 -8.92
C LYS A 25 -27.18 -14.71 -8.02
N LYS A 26 -26.44 -15.25 -7.05
CA LYS A 26 -25.55 -14.46 -6.18
C LYS A 26 -24.38 -13.89 -6.99
N ARG A 27 -23.74 -14.72 -7.81
CA ARG A 27 -22.66 -14.29 -8.72
C ARG A 27 -23.11 -13.14 -9.62
N GLN A 28 -24.28 -13.25 -10.23
CA GLN A 28 -24.85 -12.19 -11.06
C GLN A 28 -25.12 -10.90 -10.28
N TYR A 29 -25.52 -11.00 -9.01
CA TYR A 29 -25.71 -9.85 -8.14
C TYR A 29 -24.37 -9.16 -7.84
N ASP A 30 -23.35 -9.93 -7.46
CA ASP A 30 -22.02 -9.42 -7.13
C ASP A 30 -21.36 -8.76 -8.36
N LEU A 31 -21.51 -9.36 -9.54
CA LEU A 31 -21.03 -8.78 -10.81
C LEU A 31 -21.71 -7.43 -11.12
N LYS A 32 -23.03 -7.33 -10.93
CA LYS A 32 -23.77 -6.06 -11.12
C LYS A 32 -23.32 -4.98 -10.12
N GLN A 33 -23.04 -5.36 -8.88
CA GLN A 33 -22.50 -4.43 -7.89
C GLN A 33 -21.11 -3.92 -8.29
N LEU A 34 -20.24 -4.82 -8.78
CA LEU A 34 -18.92 -4.44 -9.26
C LEU A 34 -18.99 -3.49 -10.46
N GLU A 35 -19.88 -3.76 -11.42
CA GLU A 35 -20.14 -2.86 -12.54
C GLU A 35 -20.60 -1.47 -12.07
N LEU A 36 -21.46 -1.42 -11.06
CA LEU A 36 -21.94 -0.17 -10.47
C LEU A 36 -20.80 0.62 -9.81
N PHE A 37 -19.95 -0.06 -9.04
CA PHE A 37 -18.80 0.58 -8.40
C PHE A 37 -17.82 1.13 -9.44
N ASN A 38 -17.55 0.38 -10.51
CA ASN A 38 -16.74 0.83 -11.64
C ASN A 38 -17.31 2.08 -12.33
N LYS A 39 -18.64 2.18 -12.48
CA LYS A 39 -19.30 3.39 -13.03
C LYS A 39 -19.05 4.62 -12.15
N ILE A 40 -19.13 4.47 -10.83
CA ILE A 40 -18.87 5.56 -9.88
C ILE A 40 -17.39 5.94 -9.89
N LEU A 41 -16.49 4.95 -9.94
CA LEU A 41 -15.05 5.18 -10.08
C LEU A 41 -14.72 5.98 -11.34
N ASN A 42 -15.33 5.64 -12.48
CA ASN A 42 -15.16 6.41 -13.71
C ASN A 42 -15.66 7.86 -13.55
N ARG A 43 -16.79 8.07 -12.88
CA ARG A 43 -17.30 9.42 -12.58
C ARG A 43 -16.31 10.24 -11.74
N ILE A 44 -15.63 9.61 -10.78
CA ILE A 44 -14.56 10.24 -10.00
C ILE A 44 -13.39 10.63 -10.90
N HIS A 45 -12.91 9.72 -11.75
CA HIS A 45 -11.82 10.01 -12.69
C HIS A 45 -12.15 11.17 -13.63
N VAL A 46 -13.38 11.22 -14.16
CA VAL A 46 -13.85 12.36 -14.97
C VAL A 46 -13.84 13.64 -14.15
N LYS A 47 -14.34 13.62 -12.90
CA LYS A 47 -14.35 14.81 -12.03
C LYS A 47 -12.94 15.30 -11.72
N ILE A 48 -11.99 14.40 -11.46
CA ILE A 48 -10.57 14.73 -11.24
C ILE A 48 -10.00 15.43 -12.48
N LYS A 49 -10.19 14.84 -13.67
CA LYS A 49 -9.72 15.42 -14.94
C LYS A 49 -10.32 16.80 -15.20
N THR A 50 -11.62 16.96 -14.97
CA THR A 50 -12.31 18.25 -15.12
C THR A 50 -11.79 19.29 -14.13
N THR A 51 -11.61 18.91 -12.86
CA THR A 51 -11.11 19.82 -11.82
C THR A 51 -9.68 20.28 -12.12
N SER A 52 -8.82 19.34 -12.53
CA SER A 52 -7.43 19.62 -12.94
C SER A 52 -7.35 20.60 -14.10
N ARG A 53 -8.32 20.56 -15.03
CA ARG A 53 -8.40 21.52 -16.16
C ARG A 53 -8.91 22.89 -15.73
N GLN A 54 -9.79 22.96 -14.74
CA GLN A 54 -10.41 24.21 -14.30
C GLN A 54 -9.52 25.01 -13.34
N LYS A 55 -8.75 24.33 -12.49
CA LYS A 55 -7.90 24.96 -11.47
C LYS A 55 -6.45 24.51 -11.65
N ILE A 56 -5.59 25.45 -12.00
CA ILE A 56 -4.14 25.20 -12.15
C ILE A 56 -3.49 25.04 -10.77
N ASP A 57 -3.86 25.88 -9.82
CA ASP A 57 -3.24 25.94 -8.49
C ASP A 57 -3.76 24.89 -7.51
N GLY A 58 -4.85 24.19 -7.85
CA GLY A 58 -5.50 23.22 -6.97
C GLY A 58 -5.38 21.79 -7.46
N GLN A 59 -4.47 20.99 -6.89
CA GLN A 59 -4.32 19.56 -7.20
C GLN A 59 -5.13 18.66 -6.24
N PHE A 60 -6.39 19.04 -6.00
CA PHE A 60 -7.32 18.28 -5.14
C PHE A 60 -8.76 18.36 -5.65
N CYS A 61 -9.59 17.42 -5.24
CA CYS A 61 -11.00 17.34 -5.59
C CYS A 61 -11.81 16.75 -4.43
N TRP A 62 -12.97 17.33 -4.17
CA TRP A 62 -13.99 16.79 -3.27
C TRP A 62 -15.02 16.02 -4.09
N PHE A 63 -15.30 14.78 -3.72
CA PHE A 63 -16.32 13.95 -4.37
C PHE A 63 -17.36 13.48 -3.36
N LEU A 64 -18.64 13.75 -3.65
CA LEU A 64 -19.74 13.21 -2.86
C LEU A 64 -20.18 11.89 -3.49
N VAL A 65 -20.09 10.81 -2.74
CA VAL A 65 -20.59 9.49 -3.14
C VAL A 65 -22.11 9.49 -2.96
N PRO A 66 -22.89 9.18 -4.02
CA PRO A 66 -24.34 9.10 -3.90
C PRO A 66 -24.76 8.13 -2.81
N GLU A 67 -25.77 8.49 -2.02
CA GLU A 67 -26.36 7.61 -0.99
C GLU A 67 -27.34 6.61 -1.60
N VAL A 68 -27.99 7.00 -2.70
CA VAL A 68 -28.97 6.19 -3.43
C VAL A 68 -28.71 6.29 -4.93
N ILE A 69 -28.96 5.18 -5.64
CA ILE A 69 -28.84 5.12 -7.09
C ILE A 69 -30.18 4.66 -7.66
N ILE A 70 -30.78 5.51 -8.49
CA ILE A 70 -32.07 5.22 -9.14
C ILE A 70 -31.91 3.96 -9.99
N GLY A 71 -32.83 3.00 -9.80
CA GLY A 71 -32.84 1.73 -10.51
C GLY A 71 -32.01 0.61 -9.89
N VAL A 72 -31.26 0.87 -8.80
CA VAL A 72 -30.53 -0.17 -8.07
C VAL A 72 -31.21 -0.43 -6.72
N PRO A 73 -31.88 -1.57 -6.52
CA PRO A 73 -32.42 -1.93 -5.21
C PRO A 73 -31.27 -2.28 -4.26
N LYS A 74 -31.37 -1.81 -3.00
CA LYS A 74 -30.39 -2.10 -1.93
C LYS A 74 -28.94 -1.76 -2.31
N TYR A 75 -28.68 -0.50 -2.63
CA TYR A 75 -27.33 -0.01 -2.84
C TYR A 75 -26.57 0.06 -1.51
N ASP A 76 -25.41 -0.61 -1.44
CA ASP A 76 -24.50 -0.52 -0.31
C ASP A 76 -23.46 0.58 -0.56
N GLN A 77 -23.69 1.73 0.08
CA GLN A 77 -22.79 2.87 0.00
C GLN A 77 -21.46 2.60 0.71
N GLY A 78 -21.46 1.88 1.84
CA GLY A 78 -20.26 1.60 2.61
C GLY A 78 -19.28 0.73 1.82
N ALA A 79 -19.78 -0.36 1.23
CA ALA A 79 -18.99 -1.21 0.34
C ALA A 79 -18.46 -0.44 -0.88
N CYS A 80 -19.26 0.47 -1.44
CA CYS A 80 -18.82 1.31 -2.54
C CYS A 80 -17.68 2.25 -2.14
N ILE A 81 -17.79 2.93 -0.99
CA ILE A 81 -16.75 3.82 -0.48
C ILE A 81 -15.45 3.06 -0.24
N ALA A 82 -15.53 1.88 0.40
CA ALA A 82 -14.36 1.03 0.63
C ALA A 82 -13.67 0.65 -0.69
N TYR A 83 -14.46 0.16 -1.67
CA TYR A 83 -13.95 -0.17 -2.99
C TYR A 83 -13.25 1.02 -3.68
N LEU A 84 -13.87 2.20 -3.63
CA LEU A 84 -13.32 3.42 -4.23
C LEU A 84 -12.03 3.87 -3.55
N LEU A 85 -11.96 3.78 -2.22
CA LEU A 85 -10.75 4.10 -1.46
C LEU A 85 -9.59 3.21 -1.88
N ASP A 86 -9.82 1.90 -1.98
CA ASP A 86 -8.77 0.95 -2.33
C ASP A 86 -8.31 1.16 -3.78
N LYS A 87 -9.23 1.31 -4.73
CA LYS A 87 -8.87 1.56 -6.15
C LYS A 87 -8.19 2.89 -6.39
N LEU A 88 -8.56 3.95 -5.68
CA LEU A 88 -7.89 5.24 -5.83
C LEU A 88 -6.51 5.22 -5.15
N LYS A 89 -6.34 4.50 -4.04
CA LYS A 89 -5.03 4.31 -3.38
C LYS A 89 -4.08 3.49 -4.24
N GLU A 90 -4.56 2.39 -4.84
CA GLU A 90 -3.79 1.59 -5.82
C GLU A 90 -3.28 2.47 -6.98
N ASN A 91 -4.07 3.46 -7.40
CA ASN A 91 -3.68 4.42 -8.45
C ASN A 91 -2.71 5.53 -7.97
N GLY A 92 -2.28 5.53 -6.71
CA GLY A 92 -1.32 6.51 -6.16
C GLY A 92 -1.93 7.86 -5.75
N PHE A 93 -3.26 7.97 -5.68
CA PHE A 93 -3.90 9.17 -5.13
C PHE A 93 -3.87 9.16 -3.60
N ASN A 94 -3.76 10.34 -2.99
CA ASN A 94 -3.91 10.49 -1.55
C ASN A 94 -5.39 10.79 -1.25
N ILE A 95 -6.09 9.85 -0.59
CA ILE A 95 -7.53 9.94 -0.31
C ILE A 95 -7.80 9.94 1.19
N ARG A 96 -8.74 10.78 1.62
CA ARG A 96 -9.30 10.80 2.97
C ARG A 96 -10.82 10.76 2.92
N TYR A 97 -11.42 9.88 3.72
CA TYR A 97 -12.87 9.85 3.91
C TYR A 97 -13.31 10.88 4.94
N VAL A 98 -14.36 11.62 4.62
CA VAL A 98 -15.00 12.61 5.48
C VAL A 98 -16.49 12.26 5.57
N HIS A 99 -16.96 12.04 6.80
CA HIS A 99 -18.35 11.70 7.08
C HIS A 99 -19.30 12.82 6.63
N PRO A 100 -20.48 12.52 6.03
CA PRO A 100 -21.08 11.19 5.87
C PRO A 100 -20.72 10.43 4.58
N ASN A 101 -20.47 11.11 3.47
CA ASN A 101 -20.37 10.48 2.15
C ASN A 101 -19.32 11.14 1.24
N THR A 102 -18.38 11.88 1.84
CA THR A 102 -17.46 12.74 1.10
C THR A 102 -16.07 12.12 1.05
N LEU A 103 -15.47 12.13 -0.15
CA LEU A 103 -14.09 11.73 -0.39
C LEU A 103 -13.28 12.97 -0.74
N PHE A 104 -12.23 13.21 0.03
CA PHE A 104 -11.17 14.14 -0.32
C PHE A 104 -10.10 13.41 -1.11
N ILE A 105 -9.84 13.83 -2.34
CA ILE A 105 -8.86 13.21 -3.24
C ILE A 105 -7.81 14.27 -3.60
N SER A 106 -6.54 13.95 -3.44
CA SER A 106 -5.42 14.85 -3.76
C SER A 106 -4.32 14.13 -4.52
N TRP A 107 -3.66 14.88 -5.42
CA TRP A 107 -2.50 14.44 -6.21
C TRP A 107 -1.38 15.48 -6.20
N MET A 108 -1.38 16.34 -5.17
CA MET A 108 -0.37 17.42 -5.01
C MET A 108 1.04 16.86 -4.75
N HIS A 109 1.15 15.64 -4.23
CA HIS A 109 2.43 14.97 -3.99
C HIS A 109 3.10 14.46 -5.27
N TRP A 110 2.40 14.45 -6.41
CA TRP A 110 2.90 13.92 -7.66
C TRP A 110 3.70 14.95 -8.45
N VAL A 111 4.95 14.62 -8.78
CA VAL A 111 5.83 15.48 -9.59
C VAL A 111 5.70 15.15 -11.08
N PRO A 112 5.24 16.10 -11.92
CA PRO A 112 5.09 15.86 -13.36
C PRO A 112 6.41 15.53 -14.06
N SER A 113 6.33 14.72 -15.11
CA SER A 113 7.51 14.28 -15.89
C SER A 113 8.31 15.45 -16.50
N TYR A 114 7.65 16.53 -16.92
CA TYR A 114 8.32 17.70 -17.48
C TYR A 114 9.22 18.38 -16.44
N VAL A 115 8.75 18.53 -15.20
CA VAL A 115 9.54 19.09 -14.09
C VAL A 115 10.73 18.18 -13.77
N ARG A 116 10.51 16.86 -13.70
CA ARG A 116 11.59 15.89 -13.46
C ARG A 116 12.67 15.95 -14.53
N THR A 117 12.29 16.09 -15.79
CA THR A 117 13.21 16.20 -16.92
C THR A 117 14.03 17.48 -16.85
N GLU A 118 13.41 18.61 -16.50
CA GLU A 118 14.12 19.88 -16.32
C GLU A 118 15.07 19.86 -15.12
N LEU A 119 14.64 19.28 -13.99
CA LEU A 119 15.49 19.11 -12.80
C LEU A 119 16.72 18.28 -13.14
N LYS A 120 16.56 17.16 -13.85
CA LYS A 120 17.67 16.32 -14.30
C LYS A 120 18.64 17.10 -15.19
N LYS A 121 18.15 17.90 -16.14
CA LYS A 121 18.99 18.73 -17.02
C LYS A 121 19.78 19.80 -16.26
N LYS A 122 19.15 20.46 -15.28
CA LYS A 122 19.76 21.59 -14.55
C LYS A 122 20.68 21.15 -13.42
N THR A 123 20.32 20.10 -12.70
CA THR A 123 21.00 19.68 -11.46
C THR A 123 21.75 18.36 -11.58
N GLY A 124 21.52 17.59 -12.64
CA GLY A 124 22.07 16.24 -12.81
C GLY A 124 21.41 15.18 -11.90
N ILE A 125 20.48 15.57 -11.03
CA ILE A 125 19.84 14.68 -10.05
C ILE A 125 18.64 13.98 -10.69
N VAL A 126 18.56 12.65 -10.55
CA VAL A 126 17.38 11.86 -10.92
C VAL A 126 16.43 11.84 -9.73
N VAL A 127 15.18 12.24 -9.96
CA VAL A 127 14.15 12.39 -8.93
C VAL A 127 12.97 11.46 -9.24
N ASN A 128 12.42 10.80 -8.22
CA ASN A 128 11.25 9.93 -8.33
C ASN A 128 9.94 10.73 -8.46
N GLU A 129 8.82 10.02 -8.59
CA GLU A 129 7.47 10.60 -8.78
C GLU A 129 6.99 11.40 -7.56
N TYR A 130 7.60 11.17 -6.40
CA TYR A 130 7.29 11.80 -5.11
C TYR A 130 8.29 12.90 -4.73
N GLY A 131 9.25 13.25 -5.61
CA GLY A 131 10.22 14.30 -5.36
C GLY A 131 11.47 13.88 -4.58
N GLN A 132 11.66 12.60 -4.30
CA GLN A 132 12.85 12.07 -3.62
C GLN A 132 13.96 11.76 -4.62
N LYS A 133 15.21 12.00 -4.22
CA LYS A 133 16.39 11.72 -5.04
C LYS A 133 16.60 10.21 -5.14
N ILE A 134 16.81 9.71 -6.35
CA ILE A 134 17.20 8.32 -6.58
C ILE A 134 18.72 8.32 -6.67
N ASP A 135 19.38 7.83 -5.64
CA ASP A 135 20.80 7.50 -5.73
C ASP A 135 20.93 6.16 -6.44
N GLU A 136 21.38 6.17 -7.69
CA GLU A 136 21.55 4.96 -8.53
C GLU A 136 22.52 3.92 -7.91
N ASN A 137 23.21 4.26 -6.82
CA ASN A 137 24.14 3.39 -6.09
C ASN A 137 23.56 2.69 -4.85
N SER A 138 22.26 2.85 -4.54
CA SER A 138 21.64 2.26 -3.34
C SER A 138 20.58 1.21 -3.67
N ASN A 139 20.95 0.16 -4.41
CA ASN A 139 20.18 -1.09 -4.46
C ASN A 139 20.43 -1.93 -3.20
N ASP A 140 20.26 -1.34 -2.02
CA ASP A 140 20.10 -2.07 -0.76
C ASP A 140 18.88 -1.50 -0.07
N THR A 141 17.90 -2.37 0.17
CA THR A 141 16.69 -2.10 0.93
C THR A 141 17.03 -1.55 2.31
N LYS A 142 17.17 -0.23 2.43
CA LYS A 142 17.08 0.47 3.71
C LYS A 142 15.64 0.92 3.87
N GLN A 143 14.85 0.10 4.56
CA GLN A 143 13.62 0.57 5.19
C GLN A 143 14.01 1.74 6.10
N ILE A 144 13.60 2.95 5.70
CA ILE A 144 13.71 4.13 6.53
C ILE A 144 12.60 4.01 7.59
N THR A 145 12.93 3.42 8.74
CA THR A 145 12.20 3.67 9.98
C THR A 145 12.79 4.92 10.61
N ASP A 146 12.23 6.09 10.25
CA ASP A 146 12.55 7.37 10.88
C ASP A 146 11.82 7.44 12.24
N SER A 147 12.24 6.57 13.16
CA SER A 147 11.78 6.56 14.55
C SER A 147 12.84 7.25 15.40
N GLY A 148 12.58 8.49 15.81
CA GLY A 148 13.46 9.29 16.68
C GLY A 148 13.58 8.78 18.12
N ASN A 149 13.48 7.46 18.35
CA ASN A 149 13.51 6.85 19.68
C ASN A 149 14.85 6.12 19.90
N PRO A 150 15.77 6.67 20.73
CA PRO A 150 17.09 6.06 20.98
C PRO A 150 17.02 4.65 21.59
N ASN A 151 15.87 4.24 22.13
CA ASN A 151 15.66 2.88 22.62
C ASN A 151 15.58 1.81 21.52
N GLU A 152 15.18 2.14 20.29
CA GLU A 152 15.09 1.14 19.21
C GLU A 152 16.48 0.76 18.66
N ALA A 153 17.44 1.69 18.70
CA ALA A 153 18.83 1.42 18.30
C ALA A 153 19.55 0.46 19.27
N MET A 154 19.12 0.39 20.53
CA MET A 154 19.69 -0.49 21.55
C MET A 154 19.27 -1.95 21.39
N PHE A 155 18.13 -2.21 20.72
CA PHE A 155 17.54 -3.53 20.58
C PHE A 155 17.79 -4.20 19.21
N ASN A 156 18.57 -3.59 18.31
CA ASN A 156 19.00 -4.22 17.05
C ASN A 156 20.09 -5.29 17.24
N LEU A 157 19.97 -6.12 18.28
CA LEU A 157 20.61 -7.43 18.32
C LEU A 157 19.91 -8.29 17.26
N LYS A 158 20.60 -8.48 16.13
CA LYS A 158 20.20 -9.43 15.08
C LYS A 158 19.72 -10.74 15.72
N PRO A 159 18.51 -11.25 15.40
CA PRO A 159 18.15 -12.62 15.77
C PRO A 159 19.14 -13.56 15.09
N SER A 160 19.92 -14.26 15.91
CA SER A 160 20.87 -15.26 15.49
C SER A 160 20.07 -16.44 14.94
N THR A 161 19.96 -16.53 13.63
CA THR A 161 19.53 -17.76 12.96
C THR A 161 20.51 -18.04 11.83
N ASN A 162 21.25 -19.13 12.04
CA ASN A 162 22.07 -19.87 11.07
C ASN A 162 23.32 -19.18 10.54
N GLN A 163 24.40 -19.24 11.33
CA GLN A 163 25.73 -19.43 10.75
C GLN A 163 26.26 -20.82 11.08
N SER A 164 26.57 -21.51 9.98
CA SER A 164 27.22 -22.79 9.84
C SER A 164 28.45 -22.99 10.73
N VAL A 165 28.39 -24.02 11.55
CA VAL A 165 29.50 -24.93 11.91
C VAL A 165 30.19 -25.36 10.59
N SER A 166 31.50 -25.38 10.34
CA SER A 166 32.72 -25.28 11.14
C SER A 166 33.92 -25.10 10.20
N LYS A 167 34.81 -24.13 10.44
CA LYS A 167 36.24 -24.24 10.08
C LYS A 167 37.04 -24.20 11.38
N LYS A 168 37.88 -25.22 11.59
CA LYS A 168 38.84 -25.29 12.69
C LYS A 168 39.87 -24.17 12.51
N ASP A 169 39.77 -23.14 13.34
CA ASP A 169 40.86 -22.15 13.47
C ASP A 169 41.89 -22.66 14.47
N ASN A 170 43.13 -22.76 14.00
CA ASN A 170 44.31 -23.02 14.82
C ASN A 170 44.45 -21.89 15.87
N LYS A 171 44.54 -22.26 17.15
CA LYS A 171 44.72 -21.29 18.24
C LYS A 171 46.12 -20.67 18.18
N ASN A 172 46.25 -19.53 17.50
CA ASN A 172 47.38 -18.64 17.69
C ASN A 172 47.10 -17.74 18.90
N TYR A 173 47.89 -17.91 19.96
CA TYR A 173 47.82 -17.06 21.15
C TYR A 173 48.43 -15.69 20.83
N THR A 174 47.66 -14.62 20.95
CA THR A 174 48.17 -13.25 20.85
C THR A 174 48.71 -12.80 22.22
N PRO A 175 49.81 -12.03 22.26
CA PRO A 175 50.33 -11.48 23.52
C PRO A 175 49.29 -10.57 24.17
N ILE A 176 49.21 -10.61 25.51
CA ILE A 176 48.13 -10.02 26.32
C ILE A 176 47.89 -8.53 26.01
N LYS A 177 48.93 -7.80 25.59
CA LYS A 177 48.86 -6.38 25.24
C LYS A 177 48.09 -6.07 23.95
N SER A 178 47.89 -7.04 23.05
CA SER A 178 47.18 -6.86 21.78
C SER A 178 45.81 -7.55 21.74
N TYR A 179 45.29 -7.97 22.90
CA TYR A 179 43.97 -8.59 22.98
C TYR A 179 42.86 -7.54 22.78
N LYS A 180 42.16 -7.64 21.65
CA LYS A 180 40.89 -6.94 21.43
C LYS A 180 39.76 -7.95 21.61
N PRO A 181 38.83 -7.76 22.56
CA PRO A 181 37.73 -8.70 22.75
C PRO A 181 36.80 -8.66 21.53
N SER A 182 36.92 -9.65 20.65
CA SER A 182 35.98 -9.85 19.54
C SER A 182 34.78 -10.64 20.03
N GLY A 183 33.88 -9.96 20.72
CA GLY A 183 32.59 -10.48 21.16
C GLY A 183 31.52 -9.45 20.88
N ASN A 184 30.26 -9.87 20.78
CA ASN A 184 29.14 -8.95 20.59
C ASN A 184 28.85 -8.23 21.93
N LEU A 185 29.77 -7.35 22.34
CA LEU A 185 29.72 -6.63 23.61
C LEU A 185 28.56 -5.64 23.58
N VAL A 186 27.86 -5.54 24.71
CA VAL A 186 26.74 -4.61 24.91
C VAL A 186 27.19 -3.14 24.81
N TYR A 187 28.46 -2.88 25.11
CA TYR A 187 29.09 -1.56 25.00
C TYR A 187 30.32 -1.68 24.10
N ASN A 188 30.16 -1.26 22.84
CA ASN A 188 31.27 -1.15 21.90
C ASN A 188 31.73 0.31 21.82
N ASP A 189 33.02 0.52 21.55
CA ASP A 189 33.60 1.85 21.38
C ASP A 189 32.85 2.65 20.29
N ASP A 190 32.41 1.99 19.21
CA ASP A 190 31.59 2.63 18.16
C ASP A 190 30.24 3.17 18.66
N LEU A 191 29.67 2.54 19.68
CA LEU A 191 28.40 2.96 20.30
C LEU A 191 28.63 4.16 21.21
N LEU A 192 29.73 4.15 21.96
CA LEU A 192 30.13 5.25 22.83
C LEU A 192 30.48 6.50 22.02
N ASN A 193 31.22 6.35 20.91
CA ASN A 193 31.55 7.45 20.00
C ASN A 193 30.30 8.11 19.41
N LYS A 194 29.29 7.31 19.02
CA LYS A 194 28.00 7.84 18.53
C LYS A 194 27.18 8.57 19.59
N ILE A 195 27.32 8.17 20.86
CA ILE A 195 26.68 8.88 21.97
C ILE A 195 27.41 10.20 22.19
N GLU A 196 28.74 10.20 22.18
CA GLU A 196 29.57 11.40 22.30
C GLU A 196 29.26 12.44 21.22
N ASP A 197 29.19 12.04 19.95
CA ASP A 197 28.84 12.92 18.81
C ASP A 197 27.44 13.56 18.92
N LYS A 198 26.57 13.02 19.80
CA LYS A 198 25.22 13.52 20.02
C LYS A 198 25.11 14.44 21.24
N PHE A 199 26.09 14.41 22.14
CA PHE A 199 26.11 15.19 23.38
C PHE A 199 27.24 16.24 23.43
N GLY A 200 28.23 16.17 22.53
CA GLY A 200 29.18 17.26 22.24
C GLY A 200 28.67 18.21 21.18
#